data_AF-A0A1Q4A4Q3-F1
#
_entry.id   AF-A0A1Q4A4Q3-F1
#
_cell.length_a   1.000
_cell.length_b   1.000
_cell.length_c   1.000
_cell.angle_alpha   90.00
_cell.angle_beta   90.00
_cell.angle_gamma   90.00
#
_symmetry.space_group_name_H-M   'P 1'
#
loop_
_entity.id
_entity.type
_entity.pdbx_description
1 polymer ?
#
loop_
_entity_poly.entity_id
_entity_poly.type
_entity_poly.pdbx_seq_one_letter_code
_entity_poly.pdbx_strand_id
1 'polypeptide(L)'
;MTSHLVALPGDVFPDVSAIGDTAALVAVLGALMTVALVIAVLMIVICAAVWAVANSGGNWQAASRAKTGLFIALGAAILTGAVVVWANFLVDLGESI
;
A
#
# COMPACT_ATOMS: atom_id res chain seq x y z
N MET A 1 -28.15 37.13 15.13
CA MET A 1 -28.35 36.32 16.35
C MET A 1 -27.94 34.88 16.03
N THR A 2 -26.66 34.60 15.80
CA THR A 2 -25.62 34.28 16.81
C THR A 2 -26.00 33.13 17.74
N SER A 3 -26.16 31.92 17.17
CA SER A 3 -25.82 30.70 17.90
C SER A 3 -24.32 30.46 17.77
N HIS A 4 -23.55 31.28 18.49
CA HIS A 4 -22.15 31.02 18.78
C HIS A 4 -22.14 29.89 19.80
N LEU A 5 -22.16 28.65 19.31
CA LEU A 5 -22.00 27.47 20.14
C LEU A 5 -20.59 27.53 20.72
N VAL A 6 -20.55 27.89 22.00
CA VAL A 6 -19.41 27.76 22.89
C VAL A 6 -18.84 26.36 22.70
N ALA A 7 -17.64 26.28 22.12
CA ALA A 7 -16.84 25.06 22.10
C ALA A 7 -16.69 24.61 23.56
N LEU A 8 -17.33 23.50 23.90
CA LEU A 8 -17.07 22.79 25.14
C LEU A 8 -15.56 22.43 25.13
N PRO A 9 -14.81 22.71 26.21
CA PRO A 9 -13.44 22.21 26.33
C PRO A 9 -13.50 20.69 26.39
N GLY A 10 -13.38 20.02 25.24
CA GLY A 10 -13.45 18.57 25.14
C GLY A 10 -13.51 17.99 23.72
N ASP A 11 -14.04 18.71 22.72
CA ASP A 11 -14.13 18.19 21.36
C ASP A 11 -12.93 18.62 20.51
N VAL A 12 -11.77 18.03 20.80
CA VAL A 12 -10.59 18.10 19.92
C VAL A 12 -10.70 16.98 18.90
N PHE A 13 -11.47 17.22 17.84
CA PHE A 13 -11.46 16.37 16.66
C PHE A 13 -10.41 16.88 15.66
N PRO A 14 -9.71 16.00 14.94
CA PRO A 14 -8.82 16.42 13.87
C PRO A 14 -9.62 17.17 12.79
N ASP A 15 -9.25 18.43 12.54
CA ASP A 15 -9.85 19.23 11.47
C ASP A 15 -9.36 18.76 10.10
N VAL A 16 -10.04 17.74 9.58
CA VAL A 16 -9.82 17.20 8.23
C VAL A 16 -10.31 18.13 7.14
N SER A 17 -10.85 19.31 7.44
CA SER A 17 -11.22 20.31 6.42
C SER A 17 -9.98 21.00 5.83
N ALA A 18 -8.83 20.93 6.52
CA ALA A 18 -7.56 21.49 6.07
C ALA A 18 -6.83 20.61 5.04
N ILE A 19 -7.07 19.29 5.04
CA ILE A 19 -6.72 18.44 3.90
C ILE A 19 -7.78 18.71 2.82
N GLY A 20 -7.37 19.19 1.65
CA GLY A 20 -8.29 19.57 0.57
C GLY A 20 -9.17 18.43 0.05
N ASP A 21 -9.75 18.59 -1.15
CA ASP A 21 -10.73 17.65 -1.70
C ASP A 21 -10.36 16.16 -1.54
N THR A 22 -11.12 15.47 -0.69
CA THR A 22 -10.90 14.06 -0.36
C THR A 22 -11.06 13.16 -1.58
N ALA A 23 -11.90 13.54 -2.55
CA ALA A 23 -12.08 12.78 -3.78
C ALA A 23 -10.80 12.77 -4.63
N ALA A 24 -10.12 13.91 -4.76
CA ALA A 24 -8.81 13.98 -5.41
C ALA A 24 -7.75 13.12 -4.70
N LEU A 25 -7.73 13.11 -3.36
CA LEU A 25 -6.79 12.29 -2.59
C LEU A 25 -7.00 10.79 -2.83
N VAL A 26 -8.25 10.32 -2.77
CA VAL A 26 -8.59 8.92 -3.03
C VAL A 26 -8.27 8.53 -4.47
N ALA A 27 -8.50 9.41 -5.43
CA ALA A 27 -8.15 9.19 -6.83
C ALA A 27 -6.63 9.03 -7.02
N VAL A 28 -5.82 9.89 -6.39
CA VAL A 28 -4.35 9.80 -6.45
C VAL A 28 -3.84 8.54 -5.76
N LEU A 29 -4.38 8.17 -4.60
CA LEU A 29 -4.03 6.93 -3.89
C LEU A 29 -4.39 5.69 -4.73
N GLY A 30 -5.56 5.66 -5.36
CA GLY A 30 -5.97 4.58 -6.26
C GLY A 30 -5.04 4.46 -7.48
N ALA A 31 -4.62 5.58 -8.05
CA ALA A 31 -3.64 5.60 -9.12
C ALA A 31 -2.27 5.06 -8.66
N LEU A 32 -1.77 5.50 -7.49
CA LEU A 32 -0.50 5.06 -6.93
C LEU A 32 -0.50 3.56 -6.62
N MET A 33 -1.60 3.02 -6.08
CA MET A 33 -1.79 1.59 -5.84
C MET A 33 -1.72 0.78 -7.13
N THR A 34 -2.37 1.27 -8.19
CA THR A 34 -2.31 0.62 -9.50
C THR A 34 -0.88 0.58 -10.04
N VAL A 35 -0.16 1.70 -9.95
CA VAL A 35 1.25 1.79 -10.37
C VAL A 35 2.12 0.83 -9.57
N ALA A 36 1.97 0.80 -8.24
CA ALA A 36 2.72 -0.10 -7.37
C ALA A 36 2.46 -1.58 -7.72
N LEU A 37 1.21 -1.95 -7.97
CA LEU A 37 0.83 -3.30 -8.39
C LEU A 37 1.47 -3.66 -9.74
N VAL A 38 1.43 -2.76 -10.72
CA VAL A 38 2.05 -2.97 -12.03
C VAL A 38 3.55 -3.21 -11.89
N ILE A 39 4.25 -2.40 -11.10
CA ILE A 39 5.69 -2.57 -10.86
C ILE A 39 5.97 -3.92 -10.18
N ALA A 40 5.16 -4.32 -9.19
CA ALA A 40 5.30 -5.61 -8.52
C ALA A 40 5.16 -6.78 -9.51
N VAL A 41 4.15 -6.74 -10.38
CA VAL A 41 3.94 -7.76 -11.42
C VAL A 41 5.09 -7.78 -12.43
N LEU A 42 5.57 -6.61 -12.90
CA LEU A 42 6.71 -6.53 -13.81
C LEU A 42 7.97 -7.17 -13.18
N MET A 43 8.22 -6.92 -11.90
CA MET A 43 9.35 -7.52 -11.17
C MET A 43 9.21 -9.04 -10.99
N ILE A 44 7.99 -9.55 -10.76
CA ILE A 44 7.70 -10.98 -10.72
C ILE A 44 8.06 -11.64 -12.05
N VAL A 45 7.66 -11.03 -13.17
CA VAL A 45 7.94 -11.55 -14.52
C VAL A 45 9.45 -11.58 -14.81
N ILE A 46 10.17 -10.51 -14.45
CA ILE A 46 11.63 -10.44 -14.62
C ILE A 46 12.32 -11.54 -13.80
N CYS A 47 11.94 -11.72 -12.52
CA CYS A 47 12.49 -12.79 -11.69
C CYS A 47 12.22 -14.18 -12.29
N ALA A 48 11.01 -14.42 -12.80
CA ALA A 48 10.66 -15.70 -13.43
C ALA A 48 11.48 -15.98 -14.71
N ALA A 49 11.67 -14.96 -15.55
CA ALA A 49 12.48 -15.07 -16.77
C ALA A 49 13.96 -15.37 -16.44
N VAL A 50 14.54 -14.65 -15.48
CA VAL A 50 15.93 -14.88 -15.04
C VAL A 50 16.09 -16.26 -14.43
N TRP A 51 15.11 -16.72 -13.64
CA TRP A 51 15.12 -18.07 -13.07
C TRP A 51 15.12 -19.15 -14.17
N ALA A 52 14.27 -19.02 -15.18
CA ALA A 52 14.20 -19.97 -16.30
C ALA A 52 15.54 -20.07 -17.06
N VAL A 53 16.14 -18.92 -17.38
CA VAL A 53 17.44 -18.88 -18.08
C VAL A 53 18.56 -19.45 -17.21
N ALA A 54 18.64 -19.06 -15.93
CA ALA A 54 19.69 -19.53 -15.03
C ALA A 54 19.62 -21.05 -14.77
N ASN A 55 18.40 -21.60 -14.71
CA ASN A 55 18.18 -23.03 -14.53
C ASN A 55 18.60 -23.84 -15.77
N SER A 56 18.43 -23.28 -16.98
CA SER A 56 18.91 -23.91 -18.22
C SER A 56 20.43 -23.86 -18.42
N GLY A 57 21.10 -22.84 -17.85
CA GLY A 57 22.54 -22.61 -18.00
C GLY A 57 23.43 -23.20 -16.91
N GLY A 58 22.88 -23.95 -15.93
CA GLY A 58 23.64 -24.53 -14.82
C GLY A 58 24.17 -23.51 -13.78
N ASN A 59 23.69 -22.27 -13.80
CA ASN A 59 24.13 -21.22 -12.90
C ASN A 59 23.24 -21.13 -11.64
N TRP A 60 23.55 -21.98 -10.65
CA TRP A 60 22.77 -22.14 -9.41
C TRP A 60 22.68 -20.87 -8.54
N GLN A 61 23.70 -20.01 -8.55
CA GLN A 61 23.69 -18.74 -7.82
C GLN A 61 22.64 -17.76 -8.38
N ALA A 62 22.48 -17.70 -9.70
CA ALA A 62 21.50 -16.81 -10.32
C ALA A 62 20.07 -17.33 -10.14
N ALA A 63 19.87 -18.64 -10.22
CA ALA A 63 18.56 -19.26 -10.01
C ALA A 63 18.06 -19.09 -8.56
N SER A 64 18.94 -19.20 -7.56
CA SER A 64 18.59 -19.00 -6.15
C SER A 64 18.22 -17.55 -5.84
N ARG A 65 18.98 -16.57 -6.35
CA ARG A 65 18.68 -15.13 -6.18
C ARG A 65 17.37 -14.73 -6.85
N ALA A 66 17.08 -15.26 -8.04
CA ALA A 66 15.82 -14.99 -8.74
C ALA A 66 14.60 -15.50 -7.94
N LYS A 67 14.71 -16.67 -7.29
CA LYS A 67 13.64 -17.21 -6.45
C LYS A 67 13.38 -16.34 -5.21
N THR A 68 14.44 -15.86 -4.55
CA THR A 68 14.30 -14.91 -3.43
C THR A 68 13.66 -13.61 -3.90
N GLY A 69 14.11 -13.04 -5.03
CA GLY A 69 13.52 -11.83 -5.61
C GLY A 69 12.03 -11.97 -5.89
N LEU A 70 11.58 -13.13 -6.37
CA LEU A 70 10.17 -13.44 -6.59
C LEU A 70 9.36 -13.40 -5.28
N PHE A 71 9.87 -13.97 -4.20
CA PHE A 71 9.19 -13.93 -2.90
C PHE A 71 9.10 -12.51 -2.32
N ILE A 72 10.14 -11.68 -2.48
CA ILE A 72 10.10 -10.28 -2.05
C ILE A 72 9.06 -9.51 -2.87
N ALA A 73 9.02 -9.71 -4.20
CA ALA A 73 8.05 -9.02 -5.06
C ALA A 73 6.61 -9.43 -4.73
N LEU A 74 6.38 -10.72 -4.46
CA LEU A 74 5.09 -11.22 -3.99
C LEU A 74 4.70 -10.61 -2.63
N GLY A 75 5.64 -10.57 -1.69
CA GLY A 75 5.43 -9.93 -0.38
C GLY A 75 5.10 -8.45 -0.50
N ALA A 76 5.78 -7.73 -1.39
CA ALA A 76 5.49 -6.33 -1.66
C ALA A 76 4.10 -6.12 -2.27
N ALA A 77 3.65 -6.99 -3.18
CA ALA A 77 2.31 -6.94 -3.76
C ALA A 77 1.23 -7.15 -2.68
N ILE A 78 1.40 -8.14 -1.82
CA ILE A 78 0.48 -8.42 -0.71
C ILE A 78 0.47 -7.26 0.29
N LEU A 79 1.63 -6.73 0.66
CA LEU A 79 1.76 -5.59 1.59
C LEU A 79 1.07 -4.34 1.04
N THR A 80 1.20 -4.09 -0.26
CA THR A 80 0.54 -2.96 -0.96
C THR A 80 -0.97 -3.04 -0.81
N GLY A 81 -1.57 -4.24 -0.97
CA GLY A 81 -3.01 -4.44 -0.74
C GLY A 81 -3.41 -4.43 0.75
N ALA A 82 -2.57 -4.99 1.63
CA ALA A 82 -2.85 -5.11 3.06
C ALA A 82 -2.87 -3.76 3.79
N VAL A 83 -2.20 -2.73 3.27
CA VAL A 83 -2.18 -1.38 3.86
C VAL A 83 -3.59 -0.82 4.07
N VAL A 84 -4.51 -1.02 3.12
CA VAL A 84 -5.88 -0.49 3.22
C VAL A 84 -6.67 -1.21 4.30
N VAL A 85 -6.51 -2.52 4.42
CA VAL A 85 -7.18 -3.32 5.46
C VAL A 85 -6.69 -2.90 6.84
N TRP A 86 -5.39 -2.70 7.00
CA TRP A 86 -4.80 -2.31 8.28
C TRP A 86 -5.18 -0.89 8.69
N ALA A 87 -5.24 0.05 7.73
CA ALA A 87 -5.71 1.41 7.98
C ALA A 87 -7.16 1.43 8.48
N ASN A 88 -8.06 0.69 7.81
CA ASN A 88 -9.45 0.59 8.26
C ASN A 88 -9.56 -0.05 9.65
N PHE A 89 -8.82 -1.14 9.90
CA PHE A 89 -8.78 -1.77 11.22
C PHE A 89 -8.34 -0.82 12.34
N LEU A 90 -7.31 0.00 12.12
CA LEU A 90 -6.83 0.97 13.11
C LEU A 90 -7.86 2.07 13.39
N VAL A 91 -8.61 2.51 12.37
CA VAL A 91 -9.71 3.47 12.53
C VAL A 91 -10.85 2.84 13.34
N ASP A 92 -11.28 1.64 12.98
CA ASP A 92 -12.34 0.90 13.69
C ASP A 92 -11.96 0.67 15.17
N LEU A 93 -10.70 0.33 15.44
CA LEU A 93 -10.20 0.20 16.81
C LEU A 93 -10.26 1.52 17.57
N GLY A 94 -9.89 2.63 16.94
CA GLY A 94 -9.91 3.96 17.54
C GLY A 94 -11.32 4.46 17.87
N GLU A 95 -12.32 4.09 17.07
CA GLU A 95 -13.73 4.39 17.35
C GLU A 95 -14.32 3.51 18.45
N SER A 96 -13.76 2.31 18.66
CA SER A 96 -14.23 1.36 19.66
C SER A 96 -13.79 1.65 21.10
N ILE A 97 -12.80 2.54 21.29
CA ILE A 97 -12.20 2.86 22.61
C ILE A 97 -12.63 4.22 23.16
#